data_AF-A0A9W9YXZ5-F1
#
_entry.id   AF-A0A9W9YXZ5-F1
#
_cell.length_a   1.000
_cell.length_b   1.000
_cell.length_c   1.000
_cell.angle_alpha   90.00
_cell.angle_beta   90.00
_cell.angle_gamma   90.00
#
_symmetry.space_group_name_H-M   'P 1'
#
loop_
_entity.id
_entity.type
_entity.pdbx_description
1 polymer ?
#
loop_
_entity_poly.entity_id
_entity_poly.type
_entity_poly.pdbx_seq_one_letter_code
_entity_poly.pdbx_strand_id
1 'polypeptide(L)'
;TNDLVIETSNQGVFHAAIGVYRLNFNDARRLCEILGATQATYHQLQAAWEAGLQKCAFGWLADGTARYPMRTASPGCGNYIGILGSSTPINKNTKYNAWCYKE
;
A
#
# COMPACT_ATOMS: atom_id res chain seq x y z
N THR A 1 3.15 18.87 2.51
CA THR A 1 3.14 19.31 1.10
C THR A 1 2.25 18.38 0.28
N ASN A 2 1.77 18.82 -0.89
CA ASN A 2 0.94 18.00 -1.80
C ASN A 2 1.81 17.22 -2.79
N ASP A 3 3.00 16.82 -2.36
CA ASP A 3 3.99 16.24 -3.26
C ASP A 3 3.65 14.77 -3.51
N LEU A 4 3.80 14.36 -4.77
CA LEU A 4 3.72 12.98 -5.17
C LEU A 4 4.99 12.26 -4.72
N VAL A 5 4.82 11.19 -3.95
CA VAL A 5 5.89 10.29 -3.52
C VAL A 5 5.62 8.92 -4.14
N ILE A 6 6.61 8.40 -4.86
CA ILE A 6 6.60 7.06 -5.44
C ILE A 6 7.87 6.36 -4.95
N GLU A 7 7.71 5.19 -4.36
CA GLU A 7 8.83 4.39 -3.86
C GLU A 7 9.28 3.37 -4.89
N THR A 8 10.50 2.85 -4.72
CA THR A 8 11.05 1.82 -5.58
C THR A 8 10.17 0.57 -5.57
N SER A 9 9.93 0.02 -6.75
CA SER A 9 9.19 -1.22 -6.93
C SER A 9 9.95 -2.44 -6.38
N ASN A 10 9.22 -3.37 -5.77
CA ASN A 10 9.69 -4.71 -5.43
C ASN A 10 8.65 -5.73 -5.93
N GLN A 11 9.07 -6.65 -6.80
CA GLN A 11 8.17 -7.59 -7.51
C GLN A 11 6.99 -6.89 -8.19
N GLY A 12 7.25 -5.74 -8.83
CA GLY A 12 6.22 -4.93 -9.48
C GLY A 12 5.35 -4.09 -8.54
N VAL A 13 5.41 -4.31 -7.22
CA VAL A 13 4.64 -3.56 -6.22
C VAL A 13 5.42 -2.35 -5.73
N PHE A 14 4.78 -1.18 -5.73
CA PHE A 14 5.34 0.05 -5.16
C PHE A 14 4.30 0.81 -4.35
N HIS A 15 4.79 1.60 -3.39
CA HIS A 15 3.99 2.48 -2.57
C HIS A 15 3.90 3.86 -3.22
N ALA A 16 2.70 4.43 -3.32
CA ALA A 16 2.47 5.76 -3.88
C ALA A 16 1.57 6.62 -2.98
N ALA A 17 1.89 7.90 -2.85
CA ALA A 17 1.16 8.84 -2.00
C ALA A 17 1.15 10.25 -2.58
N ILE A 18 0.07 11.01 -2.32
CA ILE A 18 0.01 12.47 -2.52
C ILE A 18 -0.18 13.11 -1.15
N GLY A 19 0.92 13.49 -0.51
CA GLY A 19 0.95 13.75 0.93
C GLY A 19 0.63 12.49 1.77
N VAL A 20 0.69 12.63 3.10
CA VAL A 20 0.46 11.49 4.02
C VAL A 20 -1.02 11.26 4.23
N TYR A 21 -1.50 10.06 3.90
CA TYR A 21 -2.85 9.58 4.21
C TYR A 21 -3.96 10.56 3.77
N ARG A 22 -3.99 10.85 2.46
CA ARG A 22 -4.98 11.75 1.84
C ARG A 22 -5.87 11.07 0.81
N LEU A 23 -5.55 9.83 0.44
CA LEU A 23 -6.25 9.11 -0.61
C LEU A 23 -7.35 8.24 -0.02
N ASN A 24 -8.59 8.45 -0.47
CA ASN A 24 -9.63 7.44 -0.29
C ASN A 24 -9.38 6.25 -1.24
N PHE A 25 -10.19 5.19 -1.14
CA PHE A 25 -10.01 3.99 -1.96
C PHE A 25 -10.00 4.28 -3.47
N ASN A 26 -10.93 5.11 -3.94
CA ASN A 26 -11.03 5.48 -5.36
C ASN A 26 -9.90 6.42 -5.78
N ASP A 27 -9.49 7.36 -4.90
CA ASP A 27 -8.34 8.23 -5.17
C ASP A 27 -7.05 7.41 -5.32
N ALA A 28 -6.85 6.42 -4.46
CA ALA A 28 -5.69 5.53 -4.48
C ALA A 28 -5.64 4.69 -5.77
N ARG A 29 -6.79 4.14 -6.18
CA ARG A 29 -6.92 3.46 -7.47
C ARG A 29 -6.56 4.39 -8.63
N ARG A 30 -7.14 5.59 -8.64
CA ARG A 30 -6.92 6.57 -9.69
C ARG A 30 -5.47 7.01 -9.78
N LEU A 31 -4.81 7.14 -8.63
CA LEU A 31 -3.37 7.42 -8.59
C LEU A 31 -2.57 6.30 -9.27
N CYS A 32 -2.85 5.03 -8.98
CA CYS A 32 -2.17 3.92 -9.65
C CYS A 32 -2.38 3.97 -11.18
N GLU A 33 -3.60 4.22 -11.65
CA GLU A 33 -3.90 4.35 -13.08
C GLU A 33 -3.11 5.47 -13.75
N ILE A 34 -3.03 6.64 -13.12
CA ILE A 34 -2.25 7.79 -13.61
C ILE A 34 -0.76 7.43 -13.75
N LEU A 35 -0.25 6.58 -12.86
CA LEU A 35 1.13 6.08 -12.88
C LEU A 35 1.33 4.92 -13.89
N GLY A 36 0.32 4.58 -14.68
CA GLY A 36 0.37 3.47 -15.64
C GLY A 36 0.48 2.11 -14.94
N ALA A 37 -0.17 1.98 -13.77
CA ALA A 37 -0.20 0.80 -12.93
C ALA A 37 -1.65 0.45 -12.56
N THR A 38 -1.86 -0.72 -11.96
CA THR A 38 -3.13 -1.07 -11.32
C THR A 38 -2.98 -0.98 -9.81
N GLN A 39 -4.11 -0.94 -9.09
CA GLN A 39 -4.06 -1.08 -7.64
C GLN A 39 -3.65 -2.51 -7.28
N ALA A 40 -2.66 -2.67 -6.40
CA ALA A 40 -2.10 -3.97 -6.10
C ALA A 40 -3.12 -4.88 -5.39
N THR A 41 -3.09 -6.17 -5.72
CA THR A 41 -3.83 -7.21 -4.99
C THR A 41 -3.08 -7.62 -3.72
N TYR A 42 -3.78 -8.28 -2.80
CA TYR A 42 -3.13 -8.88 -1.63
C TYR A 42 -2.03 -9.88 -2.02
N HIS A 43 -2.28 -10.74 -3.01
CA HIS A 43 -1.31 -11.74 -3.44
C HIS A 43 -0.04 -11.11 -4.03
N GLN A 44 -0.16 -10.04 -4.81
CA GLN A 44 1.01 -9.29 -5.30
C GLN A 44 1.78 -8.63 -4.15
N LEU A 45 1.09 -7.99 -3.20
CA LEU A 45 1.74 -7.44 -2.01
C LEU A 45 2.43 -8.55 -1.18
N GLN A 46 1.83 -9.73 -1.11
CA GLN A 46 2.40 -10.89 -0.43
C GLN A 46 3.69 -11.36 -1.09
N ALA A 47 3.70 -11.55 -2.41
CA ALA A 47 4.90 -11.90 -3.14
C ALA A 47 6.02 -10.85 -2.96
N ALA A 48 5.68 -9.56 -3.02
CA ALA A 48 6.63 -8.48 -2.77
C ALA A 48 7.15 -8.48 -1.33
N TRP A 49 6.28 -8.71 -0.34
CA TRP A 49 6.67 -8.86 1.06
C TRP A 49 7.60 -10.05 1.24
N GLU A 50 7.30 -11.22 0.68
CA GLU A 50 8.16 -12.42 0.69
C GLU A 50 9.54 -12.15 0.05
N ALA A 51 9.59 -11.29 -0.97
CA ALA A 51 10.81 -10.77 -1.60
C ALA A 51 11.49 -9.60 -0.86
N GLY A 52 11.04 -9.27 0.36
CA GLY A 52 11.72 -8.33 1.25
C GLY A 52 11.10 -6.94 1.35
N LEU A 53 9.96 -6.68 0.70
CA LEU A 53 9.26 -5.41 0.84
C LEU A 53 8.85 -5.18 2.30
N GLN A 54 9.27 -4.04 2.85
CA GLN A 54 8.87 -3.55 4.17
C GLN A 54 8.52 -2.08 4.10
N LYS A 55 7.35 -1.72 4.60
CA LYS A 55 6.90 -0.35 4.72
C LYS A 55 5.91 -0.19 5.87
N CYS A 56 6.24 0.69 6.80
CA CYS A 56 5.35 1.08 7.88
C CYS A 56 4.41 2.23 7.45
N ALA A 57 3.57 1.95 6.45
CA ALA A 57 2.55 2.88 5.99
C ALA A 57 1.37 2.12 5.38
N PHE A 58 0.15 2.46 5.82
CA PHE A 58 -1.07 1.88 5.25
C PHE A 58 -1.26 2.33 3.80
N GLY A 59 -1.50 1.35 2.93
CA GLY A 59 -1.90 1.57 1.55
C GLY A 59 -3.14 0.76 1.21
N TRP A 60 -3.98 1.31 0.35
CA TRP A 60 -5.16 0.62 -0.18
C TRP A 60 -4.77 -0.48 -1.17
N LEU A 61 -5.37 -1.66 -1.01
CA LEU A 61 -5.31 -2.78 -1.95
C LEU A 61 -6.60 -2.92 -2.76
N ALA A 62 -6.54 -3.62 -3.88
CA ALA A 62 -7.65 -3.77 -4.83
C ALA A 62 -8.92 -4.39 -4.24
N ASP A 63 -8.79 -5.19 -3.18
CA ASP A 63 -9.90 -5.84 -2.46
C ASP A 63 -10.64 -4.89 -1.49
N GLY A 64 -10.20 -3.63 -1.38
CA GLY A 64 -10.78 -2.66 -0.45
C GLY A 64 -10.30 -2.82 0.99
N THR A 65 -9.23 -3.59 1.21
CA THR A 65 -8.48 -3.59 2.47
C THR A 65 -7.41 -2.51 2.47
N ALA A 66 -6.97 -2.08 3.65
CA ALA A 66 -5.81 -1.22 3.81
C ALA A 66 -4.80 -1.93 4.71
N ARG A 67 -3.57 -2.09 4.20
CA ARG A 67 -2.53 -2.91 4.83
C ARG A 67 -1.14 -2.31 4.68
N TYR A 68 -0.19 -2.80 5.47
CA TYR A 68 1.22 -2.43 5.42
C TYR A 68 2.12 -3.65 5.71
N PRO A 69 3.17 -3.90 4.90
CA PRO A 69 4.05 -5.06 5.05
C PRO A 69 5.21 -4.77 6.03
N MET A 70 5.45 -5.67 6.99
CA MET A 70 6.58 -5.60 7.93
C MET A 70 7.41 -6.89 7.87
N ARG A 71 8.72 -6.78 7.61
CA ARG A 71 9.68 -7.90 7.62
C ARG A 71 10.47 -8.00 8.93
N THR A 72 10.54 -6.93 9.68
CA THR A 72 11.10 -6.86 11.03
C THR A 72 10.09 -6.23 11.98
N ALA A 73 10.03 -6.73 13.21
CA ALA A 73 9.27 -6.08 14.27
C ALA A 73 9.90 -4.71 14.56
N SER A 74 9.08 -3.66 14.57
CA SER A 74 9.55 -2.29 14.78
C SER A 74 8.59 -1.51 15.70
N PRO A 75 9.11 -0.82 16.73
CA PRO A 75 8.33 0.08 17.57
C PRO A 75 7.60 1.13 16.73
N GLY A 76 6.30 1.31 17.01
CA GLY A 76 5.44 2.23 16.24
C GLY A 76 4.81 1.63 14.98
N CYS A 77 5.23 0.43 14.57
CA CYS A 77 4.73 -0.27 13.37
C CYS A 77 4.01 -1.59 13.72
N GLY A 78 3.53 -1.69 14.96
CA GLY A 78 2.81 -2.85 15.48
C GLY A 78 3.67 -3.91 16.16
N ASN A 79 5.02 -3.85 16.08
CA ASN A 79 5.93 -4.86 16.69
C ASN A 79 5.71 -6.32 16.22
N TYR A 80 5.03 -6.53 15.08
CA TYR A 80 4.81 -7.83 14.49
C TYR A 80 5.40 -7.91 13.07
N ILE A 81 5.74 -9.12 12.64
CA ILE A 81 6.15 -9.44 11.27
C ILE A 81 4.91 -9.95 10.52
N GLY A 82 4.70 -9.46 9.31
CA GLY A 82 3.57 -9.86 8.46
C GLY A 82 3.00 -8.70 7.66
N ILE A 83 1.92 -8.96 6.93
CA ILE A 83 1.14 -7.94 6.24
C ILE A 83 0.00 -7.53 7.17
N LEU A 84 0.23 -6.42 7.87
CA LEU A 84 -0.61 -5.95 8.96
C LEU A 84 -1.69 -4.99 8.45
N GLY A 85 -2.79 -4.87 9.18
CA GLY A 85 -3.94 -4.03 8.82
C GLY A 85 -5.25 -4.81 8.77
N SER A 86 -6.26 -4.27 8.07
CA SER A 86 -7.58 -4.91 8.01
C SER A 86 -7.57 -6.12 7.09
N SER A 87 -8.07 -7.26 7.57
CA SER A 87 -8.26 -8.47 6.75
C SER A 87 -9.55 -8.46 5.94
N THR A 88 -10.46 -7.52 6.22
CA THR A 88 -11.74 -7.34 5.52
C THR A 88 -11.84 -5.92 4.93
N PRO A 89 -12.68 -5.71 3.89
CA PRO A 89 -12.86 -4.39 3.32
C PRO A 89 -13.34 -3.38 4.37
N ILE A 90 -12.80 -2.17 4.33
CA ILE A 90 -13.12 -1.10 5.27
C ILE A 90 -13.86 0.06 4.59
N ASN A 91 -14.27 1.06 5.36
CA ASN A 91 -14.92 2.26 4.82
C ASN A 91 -14.05 2.91 3.73
N LYS A 92 -14.54 2.91 2.49
CA LYS A 92 -13.81 3.41 1.31
C LYS A 92 -13.46 4.90 1.37
N ASN A 93 -14.07 5.67 2.27
CA ASN A 93 -13.77 7.08 2.50
C ASN A 93 -12.58 7.31 3.45
N THR A 94 -12.11 6.28 4.16
CA THR A 94 -10.92 6.37 5.03
C THR A 94 -9.71 6.80 4.21
N LYS A 95 -8.83 7.60 4.81
CA LYS A 95 -7.68 8.17 4.11
C LYS A 95 -6.40 7.40 4.43
N TYR A 96 -5.78 6.88 3.38
CA TYR A 96 -4.50 6.16 3.41
C TYR A 96 -3.67 6.54 2.17
N ASN A 97 -2.66 5.74 1.83
CA ASN A 97 -1.88 5.84 0.60
C ASN A 97 -2.34 4.74 -0.39
N ALA A 98 -1.57 4.49 -1.45
CA ALA A 98 -1.86 3.46 -2.45
C ALA A 98 -0.74 2.42 -2.51
N TRP A 99 -1.13 1.15 -2.62
CA TRP A 99 -0.26 0.11 -3.17
C TRP A 99 -0.60 -0.05 -4.65
N CYS A 100 0.39 0.16 -5.51
CA CYS A 100 0.24 0.02 -6.95
C CYS A 100 1.09 -1.14 -7.46
N TYR A 101 0.67 -1.72 -8.58
CA TYR A 101 1.35 -2.83 -9.22
C TYR A 101 1.53 -2.55 -10.71
N LYS A 102 2.74 -2.77 -11.20
CA LYS A 102 3.10 -2.71 -12.61
C LYS A 102 3.98 -3.91 -12.94
N GLU A 103 3.62 -4.63 -14.01
CA GLU A 103 4.44 -5.72 -14.57
C GLU A 103 5.82 -5.24 -15.02
#